data_AF-A0A935YKG4-F1
#
_entry.id   AF-A0A935YKG4-F1
#
_cell.length_a   1.000
_cell.length_b   1.000
_cell.length_c   1.000
_cell.angle_alpha   90.00
_cell.angle_beta   90.00
_cell.angle_gamma   90.00
#
_symmetry.space_group_name_H-M   'P 1'
#
loop_
_entity.id
_entity.type
_entity.pdbx_description
1 polymer ?
#
loop_
_entity_poly.entity_id
_entity_poly.type
_entity_poly.pdbx_seq_one_letter_code
_entity_poly.pdbx_strand_id
1 'polypeptide(L)'
;MTLLKTLLNFSYMRSYFEPPVTPLGPFLRRLRTHKNLSLKELSEILGTSESAIHRYESGWDRFEFRTLRRLARALDADLEIRLTPRQAVESSPDPGDLAARFAPLFWDVDLVGQHLLDNPQWVLRRVLEYGDLQQNRLARRYFGDEAVAEAARHRSLNPRVRRFWEVVLQQGKVGA
;
A
#
# COMPACT_ATOMS: atom_id res chain seq x y z
N MET A 1 39.63 16.59 23.73
CA MET A 1 38.29 17.14 24.03
C MET A 1 37.61 17.54 22.72
N THR A 2 37.34 16.55 21.85
CA THR A 2 36.84 16.78 20.48
C THR A 2 35.94 15.62 20.06
N LEU A 3 34.84 15.41 20.80
CA LEU A 3 33.85 14.36 20.51
C LEU A 3 32.43 14.83 20.93
N LEU A 4 32.07 16.07 20.63
CA LEU A 4 30.78 16.64 21.10
C LEU A 4 30.06 17.56 20.10
N LYS A 5 30.27 17.40 18.78
CA LYS A 5 29.46 18.13 17.76
C LYS A 5 28.96 17.30 16.57
N THR A 6 29.35 16.03 16.41
CA THR A 6 28.97 15.22 15.24
C THR A 6 27.82 14.24 15.51
N LEU A 7 27.06 14.47 16.59
CA LEU A 7 25.85 13.72 16.92
C LEU A 7 24.72 14.68 17.34
N LEU A 8 24.61 15.83 16.66
CA LEU A 8 23.35 16.55 16.61
C LEU A 8 22.37 15.72 15.76
N ASN A 9 21.77 14.74 16.43
CA ASN A 9 20.53 14.04 16.08
C ASN A 9 20.27 13.88 14.58
N PHE A 10 20.79 12.80 13.99
CA PHE A 10 20.34 12.27 12.70
C PHE A 10 18.82 12.09 12.64
N SER A 11 18.18 11.82 13.80
CA SER A 11 16.73 11.80 13.97
C SER A 11 16.06 13.18 13.77
N TYR A 12 16.71 14.27 14.19
CA TYR A 12 16.18 15.65 14.01
C TYR A 12 16.28 16.13 12.57
N MET A 13 17.30 15.73 11.80
CA MET A 13 17.39 16.07 10.37
C MET A 13 16.45 15.23 9.49
N ARG A 14 16.16 13.98 9.89
CA ARG A 14 15.27 13.08 9.14
C ARG A 14 13.81 13.55 9.15
N SER A 15 13.35 14.19 10.23
CA SER A 15 11.99 14.73 10.33
C SER A 15 11.73 15.96 9.44
N TYR A 16 12.77 16.63 8.95
CA TYR A 16 12.65 17.70 7.95
C TYR A 16 12.56 17.18 6.52
N PHE A 17 13.02 15.96 6.25
CA PHE A 17 13.07 15.41 4.89
C PHE A 17 11.87 14.51 4.53
N GLU A 18 11.19 13.97 5.53
CA GLU A 18 9.95 13.22 5.35
C GLU A 18 8.85 13.88 6.20
N PRO A 19 8.10 14.85 5.65
CA PRO A 19 6.96 15.39 6.37
C PRO A 19 6.04 14.23 6.75
N PRO A 20 5.51 14.19 7.99
CA PRO A 20 4.57 13.15 8.39
C PRO A 20 3.47 13.10 7.35
N VAL A 21 3.13 11.89 6.88
CA VAL A 21 2.11 11.66 5.84
C VAL A 21 0.75 12.04 6.42
N THR A 22 0.50 13.33 6.49
CA THR A 22 -0.74 13.88 7.00
C THR A 22 -1.73 13.70 5.87
N PRO A 23 -2.85 12.98 6.09
CA PRO A 23 -3.89 12.89 5.08
C PRO A 23 -4.30 14.30 4.66
N LEU A 24 -4.52 14.50 3.36
CA LEU A 24 -4.71 15.82 2.79
C LEU A 24 -5.84 16.61 3.46
N GLY A 25 -6.95 15.96 3.83
CA GLY A 25 -8.09 16.61 4.49
C GLY A 25 -7.74 17.30 5.83
N PRO A 26 -7.21 16.57 6.83
CA PRO A 26 -6.70 17.18 8.07
C PRO A 26 -5.66 18.29 7.86
N PHE A 27 -4.85 18.20 6.81
CA PHE A 27 -3.91 19.26 6.43
C PHE A 27 -4.64 20.51 5.93
N LEU A 28 -5.60 20.37 5.01
CA LEU A 28 -6.44 21.48 4.52
C LEU A 28 -7.20 22.17 5.66
N ARG A 29 -7.77 21.40 6.58
CA ARG A 29 -8.47 21.94 7.76
C ARG A 29 -7.56 22.82 8.60
N ARG A 30 -6.33 22.37 8.83
CA ARG A 30 -5.32 23.10 9.61
C ARG A 30 -4.96 24.43 8.95
N LEU A 31 -4.70 24.42 7.65
CA LEU A 31 -4.43 25.64 6.88
C LEU A 31 -5.59 26.63 6.95
N ARG A 32 -6.83 26.14 6.76
CA ARG A 32 -8.04 26.97 6.85
C ARG A 32 -8.16 27.62 8.24
N THR A 33 -8.04 26.84 9.31
CA THR A 33 -8.15 27.36 10.68
C THR A 33 -7.01 28.31 11.04
N HIS A 34 -5.80 28.09 10.53
CA HIS A 34 -4.67 29.00 10.73
C HIS A 34 -4.90 30.36 10.06
N LYS A 35 -5.66 30.41 8.96
CA LYS A 35 -6.13 31.65 8.34
C LYS A 35 -7.39 32.23 9.00
N ASN A 36 -7.86 31.65 10.11
CA ASN A 36 -9.10 32.02 10.80
C ASN A 36 -10.35 31.97 9.90
N LEU A 37 -10.35 31.11 8.88
CA LEU A 37 -11.50 30.95 7.99
C LEU A 37 -12.46 29.88 8.53
N SER A 38 -13.75 30.18 8.54
CA SER A 38 -14.82 29.20 8.69
C SER A 38 -15.02 28.36 7.43
N LEU A 39 -15.79 27.27 7.53
CA LEU A 39 -16.17 26.48 6.35
C LEU A 39 -16.94 27.33 5.33
N LYS A 40 -17.82 28.22 5.82
CA LYS A 40 -18.60 29.15 5.02
C LYS A 40 -17.71 30.10 4.22
N GLU A 41 -16.81 30.81 4.89
CA GLU A 41 -15.92 31.77 4.22
C GLU A 41 -15.03 31.10 3.18
N LEU A 42 -14.45 29.93 3.49
CA LEU A 42 -13.65 29.21 2.50
C LEU A 42 -14.50 28.75 1.31
N SER A 43 -15.75 28.32 1.56
CA SER A 43 -16.67 27.92 0.50
C SER A 43 -17.04 29.07 -0.44
N GLU A 44 -17.23 30.28 0.11
CA GLU A 44 -17.49 31.50 -0.66
C GLU A 44 -16.28 31.91 -1.52
N ILE A 45 -15.07 31.90 -0.94
CA ILE A 45 -13.82 32.16 -1.68
C ILE A 45 -13.64 31.15 -2.82
N LEU A 46 -14.00 29.89 -2.60
CA LEU A 46 -13.90 28.82 -3.58
C LEU A 46 -15.15 28.66 -4.44
N GLY A 47 -16.15 29.54 -4.35
CA GLY A 47 -17.41 29.42 -5.11
C GLY A 47 -18.00 28.01 -5.08
N THR A 48 -18.04 27.39 -3.90
CA THR A 48 -18.54 26.03 -3.67
C THR A 48 -19.39 26.00 -2.39
N SER A 49 -19.87 24.83 -1.97
CA SER A 49 -20.69 24.69 -0.76
C SER A 49 -19.86 24.34 0.49
N GLU A 50 -20.35 24.72 1.66
CA GLU A 50 -19.76 24.30 2.95
C GLU A 50 -19.62 22.78 3.07
N SER A 51 -20.61 22.04 2.56
CA SER A 51 -20.58 20.57 2.53
C SER A 51 -19.47 20.02 1.64
N ALA A 52 -19.09 20.72 0.56
CA ALA A 52 -17.95 20.34 -0.26
C ALA A 52 -16.63 20.53 0.50
N ILE A 53 -16.48 21.67 1.20
CA ILE A 53 -15.29 21.93 2.04
C ILE A 53 -15.18 20.90 3.17
N HIS A 54 -16.28 20.63 3.88
CA HIS A 54 -16.30 19.62 4.93
C HIS A 54 -15.85 18.25 4.40
N ARG A 55 -16.35 17.86 3.21
CA ARG A 55 -15.97 16.60 2.55
C ARG A 55 -14.48 16.54 2.22
N TYR A 56 -13.92 17.63 1.71
CA TYR A 56 -12.49 17.74 1.44
C TYR A 56 -11.65 17.59 2.72
N GLU A 57 -12.10 18.14 3.84
CA GLU A 57 -11.40 18.08 5.12
C GLU A 57 -11.57 16.75 5.87
N SER A 58 -12.67 16.04 5.64
CA SER A 58 -13.03 14.81 6.36
C SER A 58 -12.42 13.53 5.77
N GLY A 59 -11.52 13.63 4.80
CA GLY A 59 -10.80 12.48 4.24
C GLY A 59 -11.33 11.95 2.91
N TRP A 60 -12.11 12.74 2.15
CA TRP A 60 -12.39 12.41 0.75
C TRP A 60 -11.15 12.74 -0.10
N ASP A 61 -10.61 11.75 -0.80
CA ASP A 61 -9.29 11.80 -1.46
C ASP A 61 -9.37 12.02 -2.99
N ARG A 62 -10.57 12.07 -3.56
CA ARG A 62 -10.78 12.22 -5.02
C ARG A 62 -10.78 13.68 -5.48
N PHE A 63 -9.65 14.34 -5.39
CA PHE A 63 -9.56 15.72 -5.86
C PHE A 63 -9.28 15.82 -7.36
N GLU A 64 -10.04 16.67 -8.04
CA GLU A 64 -9.58 17.21 -9.32
C GLU A 64 -8.38 18.15 -9.07
N PHE A 65 -7.38 18.09 -9.94
CA PHE A 65 -6.21 18.95 -9.86
C PHE A 65 -6.56 20.44 -9.86
N ARG A 66 -7.63 20.81 -10.59
CA ARG A 66 -8.19 22.18 -10.59
C ARG A 66 -8.62 22.59 -9.18
N THR A 67 -9.28 21.72 -8.43
CA THR A 67 -9.73 21.98 -7.07
C THR A 67 -8.55 22.15 -6.12
N LEU A 68 -7.52 21.30 -6.24
CA LEU A 68 -6.30 21.43 -5.44
C LEU A 68 -5.60 22.78 -5.66
N ARG A 69 -5.49 23.23 -6.92
CA ARG A 69 -4.91 24.55 -7.23
C ARG A 69 -5.69 25.70 -6.62
N ARG A 70 -7.03 25.62 -6.63
CA ARG A 70 -7.89 26.65 -6.04
C ARG A 70 -7.76 26.68 -4.52
N LEU A 71 -7.76 25.51 -3.88
CA LEU A 71 -7.51 25.36 -2.45
C LEU A 71 -6.16 25.95 -2.05
N ALA A 72 -5.08 25.60 -2.77
CA ALA A 72 -3.75 26.13 -2.52
C ALA A 72 -3.72 27.66 -2.55
N ARG A 73 -4.31 28.28 -3.58
CA ARG A 73 -4.42 29.74 -3.67
C ARG A 73 -5.26 30.36 -2.55
N ALA A 74 -6.42 29.80 -2.24
CA ALA A 74 -7.29 30.31 -1.18
C ALA A 74 -6.67 30.19 0.22
N LEU A 75 -5.83 29.18 0.41
CA LEU A 75 -5.14 28.88 1.66
C LEU A 75 -3.70 29.42 1.71
N ASP A 76 -3.29 30.21 0.71
CA ASP A 76 -1.95 30.83 0.64
C ASP A 76 -0.82 29.80 0.81
N ALA A 77 -0.95 28.70 0.06
CA ALA A 77 -0.04 27.58 0.05
C ALA A 77 0.41 27.25 -1.37
N ASP A 78 1.61 26.70 -1.49
CA ASP A 78 2.12 26.16 -2.75
C ASP A 78 1.66 24.71 -2.95
N LEU A 79 1.22 24.38 -4.17
CA LEU A 79 0.85 23.01 -4.54
C LEU A 79 2.04 22.29 -5.17
N GLU A 80 2.73 21.46 -4.38
CA GLU A 80 3.74 20.54 -4.87
C GLU A 80 3.12 19.16 -5.19
N ILE A 81 3.33 18.67 -6.42
CA ILE A 81 2.99 17.30 -6.81
C ILE A 81 4.29 16.58 -7.17
N ARG A 82 4.62 15.55 -6.38
CA ARG A 82 5.79 14.71 -6.59
C ARG A 82 5.37 13.28 -6.85
N LEU A 83 5.73 12.77 -8.03
CA LEU A 83 5.68 11.35 -8.32
C LEU A 83 7.02 10.75 -7.92
N THR A 84 6.99 9.80 -6.98
CA THR A 84 8.16 8.98 -6.68
C THR A 84 8.01 7.66 -7.42
N PRO A 85 9.07 7.17 -8.10
CA PRO A 85 9.07 5.79 -8.54
C PRO A 85 8.72 4.94 -7.34
N ARG A 86 7.74 4.04 -7.50
CA ARG A 86 7.51 3.00 -6.51
C ARG A 86 8.85 2.32 -6.35
N GLN A 87 9.53 2.53 -5.22
CA GLN A 87 10.67 1.70 -4.87
C GLN A 87 10.13 0.28 -4.99
N ALA A 88 10.69 -0.50 -5.93
CA ALA A 88 10.55 -1.94 -5.81
C ALA A 88 10.89 -2.20 -4.36
N VAL A 89 9.97 -2.79 -3.59
CA VAL A 89 10.30 -3.17 -2.23
C VAL A 89 11.44 -4.16 -2.43
N GLU A 90 12.68 -3.67 -2.29
CA GLU A 90 13.92 -4.42 -2.48
C GLU A 90 14.05 -5.36 -1.30
N SER A 91 13.23 -6.40 -1.38
CA SER A 91 13.38 -7.75 -0.89
C SER A 91 11.97 -8.33 -1.01
N SER A 92 11.76 -9.27 -1.95
CA SER A 92 10.79 -10.33 -1.69
C SER A 92 10.96 -10.76 -0.21
N PRO A 93 9.86 -10.92 0.56
CA PRO A 93 9.99 -11.29 1.97
C PRO A 93 11.01 -12.43 2.09
N ASP A 94 11.92 -12.32 3.07
CA ASP A 94 12.97 -13.31 3.27
C ASP A 94 12.36 -14.72 3.19
N PRO A 95 12.95 -15.67 2.43
CA PRO A 95 12.36 -16.98 2.25
C PRO A 95 12.09 -17.69 3.58
N GLY A 96 12.91 -17.45 4.61
CA GLY A 96 12.70 -17.95 5.97
C GLY A 96 11.47 -17.33 6.65
N ASP A 97 11.35 -16.00 6.60
CA ASP A 97 10.16 -15.29 7.11
C ASP A 97 8.88 -15.74 6.42
N LEU A 98 8.94 -15.99 5.12
CA LEU A 98 7.79 -16.44 4.35
C LEU A 98 7.45 -17.90 4.66
N ALA A 99 8.47 -18.75 4.80
CA ALA A 99 8.29 -20.14 5.22
C ALA A 99 7.64 -20.22 6.60
N ALA A 100 8.05 -19.40 7.57
CA ALA A 100 7.41 -19.34 8.89
C ALA A 100 5.90 -19.02 8.81
N ARG A 101 5.49 -18.16 7.86
CA ARG A 101 4.07 -17.82 7.63
C ARG A 101 3.29 -18.94 6.93
N PHE A 102 3.97 -19.82 6.21
CA PHE A 102 3.35 -20.96 5.52
C PHE A 102 3.44 -22.26 6.31
N ALA A 103 4.36 -22.39 7.25
CA ALA A 103 4.62 -23.58 8.04
C ALA A 103 3.35 -24.26 8.62
N PRO A 104 2.32 -23.55 9.10
CA PRO A 104 1.07 -24.18 9.56
C PRO A 104 0.33 -25.02 8.51
N LEU A 105 0.60 -24.80 7.21
CA LEU A 105 -0.01 -25.54 6.08
C LEU A 105 0.75 -26.83 5.75
N PHE A 106 1.90 -27.07 6.39
CA PHE A 106 2.82 -28.18 6.14
C PHE A 106 2.99 -28.98 7.43
N TRP A 107 1.92 -29.63 7.87
CA TRP A 107 1.94 -30.46 9.08
C TRP A 107 2.83 -31.71 8.96
N ASP A 108 3.25 -32.05 7.75
CA ASP A 108 4.08 -33.21 7.41
C ASP A 108 5.56 -32.88 7.21
N VAL A 109 5.95 -31.61 7.12
CA VAL A 109 7.33 -31.18 6.81
C VAL A 109 7.67 -29.89 7.55
N ASP A 110 8.87 -29.82 8.12
CA ASP A 110 9.40 -28.55 8.64
C ASP A 110 9.77 -27.62 7.47
N LEU A 111 8.88 -26.66 7.17
CA LEU A 111 9.01 -25.81 6.02
C LEU A 111 10.07 -24.72 6.25
N VAL A 112 11.19 -24.82 5.53
CA VAL A 112 12.24 -23.79 5.46
C VAL A 112 12.23 -23.01 4.14
N GLY A 113 12.87 -21.84 4.14
CA GLY A 113 12.95 -20.96 2.96
C GLY A 113 13.51 -21.60 1.70
N GLN A 114 14.45 -22.55 1.84
CA GLN A 114 15.00 -23.28 0.70
C GLN A 114 13.93 -24.06 -0.08
N HIS A 115 12.89 -24.58 0.58
CA HIS A 115 11.80 -25.28 -0.10
C HIS A 115 11.00 -24.37 -1.02
N LEU A 116 10.92 -23.07 -0.74
CA LEU A 116 10.26 -22.09 -1.60
C LEU A 116 11.05 -21.89 -2.90
N LEU A 117 12.38 -22.02 -2.85
CA LEU A 117 13.25 -21.89 -4.02
C LEU A 117 13.30 -23.19 -4.84
N ASP A 118 13.48 -24.32 -4.16
CA ASP A 118 13.69 -25.61 -4.81
C ASP A 118 12.38 -26.23 -5.32
N ASN A 119 11.27 -26.00 -4.61
CA ASN A 119 10.00 -26.68 -4.85
C ASN A 119 8.78 -25.72 -4.86
N PRO A 120 8.81 -24.62 -5.63
CA PRO A 120 7.78 -23.58 -5.59
C PRO A 120 6.37 -24.10 -5.90
N GLN A 121 6.24 -25.02 -6.87
CA GLN A 121 4.95 -25.61 -7.26
C GLN A 121 4.32 -26.49 -6.17
N TRP A 122 5.13 -27.17 -5.36
CA TRP A 122 4.63 -27.93 -4.21
C TRP A 122 4.14 -26.99 -3.10
N VAL A 123 4.92 -25.95 -2.80
CA VAL A 123 4.54 -24.94 -1.80
C VAL A 123 3.26 -24.24 -2.20
N LEU A 124 3.20 -23.74 -3.44
CA LEU A 124 2.05 -23.02 -3.98
C LEU A 124 0.78 -23.88 -3.92
N ARG A 125 0.83 -25.16 -4.33
CA ARG A 125 -0.36 -26.02 -4.25
C ARG A 125 -0.92 -26.14 -2.83
N ARG A 126 -0.05 -26.27 -1.82
CA ARG A 126 -0.49 -26.31 -0.41
C ARG A 126 -1.11 -25.00 0.04
N VAL A 127 -0.49 -23.87 -0.31
CA VAL A 127 -1.00 -22.53 0.01
C VAL A 127 -2.36 -22.28 -0.66
N LEU A 128 -2.52 -22.65 -1.94
CA LEU A 128 -3.77 -22.45 -2.66
C LEU A 128 -4.91 -23.35 -2.15
N GLU A 129 -4.59 -24.56 -1.68
CA GLU A 129 -5.59 -25.53 -1.19
C GLU A 129 -6.04 -25.23 0.24
N TYR A 130 -5.13 -24.82 1.13
CA TYR A 130 -5.41 -24.70 2.57
C TYR A 130 -5.16 -23.30 3.16
N GLY A 131 -4.48 -22.41 2.43
CA GLY A 131 -4.05 -21.12 2.93
C GLY A 131 -5.17 -20.06 2.99
N ASP A 132 -5.00 -19.10 3.90
CA ASP A 132 -5.91 -17.97 4.06
C ASP A 132 -5.66 -16.85 3.03
N LEU A 133 -6.47 -15.79 3.07
CA LEU A 133 -6.36 -14.66 2.13
C LEU A 133 -5.01 -13.93 2.21
N GLN A 134 -4.40 -13.83 3.39
CA GLN A 134 -3.11 -13.17 3.57
C GLN A 134 -1.97 -14.03 3.04
N GLN A 135 -1.98 -15.33 3.35
CA GLN A 135 -1.01 -16.30 2.83
C GLN A 135 -1.07 -16.36 1.30
N ASN A 136 -2.26 -16.38 0.73
CA ASN A 136 -2.45 -16.34 -0.72
C ASN A 136 -1.95 -15.04 -1.37
N ARG A 137 -2.15 -13.88 -0.72
CA ARG A 137 -1.59 -12.60 -1.18
C ARG A 137 -0.06 -12.58 -1.12
N LEU A 138 0.51 -13.13 -0.04
CA LEU A 138 1.96 -13.25 0.11
C LEU A 138 2.57 -14.20 -0.94
N ALA A 139 1.92 -15.33 -1.21
CA ALA A 139 2.33 -16.26 -2.26
C ALA A 139 2.33 -15.60 -3.65
N ARG A 140 1.25 -14.91 -4.02
CA ARG A 140 1.19 -14.15 -5.28
C ARG A 140 2.28 -13.09 -5.39
N ARG A 141 2.54 -12.37 -4.29
CA ARG A 141 3.58 -11.34 -4.25
C ARG A 141 4.98 -11.91 -4.39
N TYR A 142 5.26 -13.07 -3.77
CA TYR A 142 6.60 -13.67 -3.74
C TYR A 142 6.90 -14.49 -5.00
N PHE A 143 5.98 -15.37 -5.42
CA PHE A 143 6.18 -16.27 -6.56
C PHE A 143 5.74 -15.67 -7.90
N GLY A 144 4.92 -14.63 -7.87
CA GLY A 144 4.31 -14.05 -9.07
C GLY A 144 3.04 -14.78 -9.52
N ASP A 145 2.19 -14.06 -10.24
CA ASP A 145 0.89 -14.57 -10.69
C ASP A 145 1.02 -15.70 -11.73
N GLU A 146 2.14 -15.78 -12.47
CA GLU A 146 2.40 -16.86 -13.44
C GLU A 146 2.62 -18.21 -12.75
N ALA A 147 3.51 -18.25 -11.75
CA ALA A 147 3.78 -19.47 -10.98
C ALA A 147 2.53 -19.93 -10.22
N VAL A 148 1.74 -18.99 -9.68
CA VAL A 148 0.45 -19.27 -9.04
C VAL A 148 -0.55 -19.85 -10.04
N ALA A 149 -0.63 -19.30 -11.25
CA ALA A 149 -1.50 -19.81 -12.30
C ALA A 149 -1.13 -21.24 -12.72
N GLU A 150 0.17 -21.53 -12.83
CA GLU A 150 0.66 -22.88 -13.10
C GLU A 150 0.26 -23.86 -11.98
N ALA A 151 0.49 -23.49 -10.72
CA ALA A 151 0.12 -24.30 -9.57
C ALA A 151 -1.38 -24.59 -9.55
N ALA A 152 -2.22 -23.57 -9.79
CA ALA A 152 -3.67 -23.67 -9.79
C ALA A 152 -4.23 -24.68 -10.81
N ARG A 153 -3.57 -24.83 -11.95
CA ARG A 153 -3.98 -25.78 -13.01
C ARG A 153 -3.68 -27.24 -12.67
N HIS A 154 -2.88 -27.50 -11.63
CA HIS A 154 -2.47 -28.85 -11.30
C HIS A 154 -3.67 -29.73 -10.91
N ARG A 155 -3.74 -30.94 -11.48
CA ARG A 155 -4.88 -31.84 -11.32
C ARG A 155 -5.15 -32.28 -9.87
N SER A 156 -4.14 -32.21 -9.01
CA SER A 156 -4.22 -32.60 -7.60
C SER A 156 -4.98 -31.60 -6.72
N LEU A 157 -5.18 -30.36 -7.18
CA LEU A 157 -5.98 -29.38 -6.46
C LEU A 157 -7.46 -29.70 -6.59
N ASN A 158 -8.21 -29.41 -5.54
CA ASN A 158 -9.65 -29.57 -5.54
C ASN A 158 -10.29 -28.79 -6.70
N PRO A 159 -11.22 -29.39 -7.48
CA PRO A 159 -11.87 -28.72 -8.61
C PRO A 159 -12.52 -27.37 -8.27
N ARG A 160 -13.01 -27.19 -7.03
CA ARG A 160 -13.56 -25.91 -6.57
C ARG A 160 -12.48 -24.84 -6.41
N VAL A 161 -11.36 -25.20 -5.78
CA VAL A 161 -10.19 -24.32 -5.60
C VAL A 161 -9.62 -23.91 -6.94
N ARG A 162 -9.48 -24.86 -7.88
CA ARG A 162 -9.03 -24.59 -9.26
C ARG A 162 -9.90 -23.55 -9.96
N ARG A 163 -11.22 -23.75 -9.97
CA ARG A 163 -12.17 -22.80 -10.61
C ARG A 163 -12.13 -21.41 -9.97
N PHE A 164 -11.99 -21.35 -8.65
CA PHE A 164 -11.84 -20.07 -7.95
C PHE A 164 -10.62 -19.31 -8.46
N TRP A 165 -9.46 -19.98 -8.53
CA TRP A 165 -8.22 -19.36 -8.99
C TRP A 165 -8.21 -19.00 -10.48
N GLU A 166 -8.89 -19.78 -11.33
CA GLU A 166 -9.12 -19.42 -12.73
C GLU A 166 -9.84 -18.07 -12.86
N VAL A 167 -10.90 -17.84 -12.08
CA VAL A 167 -11.64 -16.56 -12.08
C VAL A 167 -10.79 -15.42 -11.54
N VAL A 168 -10.11 -15.62 -10.40
CA VAL A 168 -9.31 -14.58 -9.74
C VAL A 168 -8.15 -14.10 -10.62
N LEU A 169 -7.49 -15.01 -11.34
CA LEU A 169 -6.35 -14.68 -12.19
C LEU A 169 -6.75 -14.11 -13.56
N GLN A 170 -7.97 -14.39 -14.05
CA GLN A 170 -8.51 -13.76 -15.26
C GLN A 170 -8.90 -12.30 -15.05
N GLN A 171 -9.45 -11.94 -13.88
CA GLN A 171 -9.83 -10.56 -13.55
C GLN A 171 -8.63 -9.59 -13.46
N GLY A 172 -7.41 -10.10 -13.23
CA GLY A 172 -6.19 -9.29 -13.22
C GLY A 172 -5.70 -8.84 -14.61
N LYS A 173 -6.19 -9.46 -15.70
CA LYS A 173 -5.76 -9.14 -17.08
C LYS A 173 -6.64 -8.10 -17.79
N VAL A 174 -7.81 -7.77 -17.25
CA VAL A 174 -8.79 -6.87 -17.91
C VAL A 174 -8.59 -5.40 -17.51
N GLY A 175 -7.67 -5.11 -16.58
CA GLY A 175 -7.42 -3.76 -16.06
C GLY A 175 -6.00 -3.23 -16.29
N ALA A 176 -5.23 -3.81 -17.21
CA ALA A 176 -3.90 -3.35 -17.62
C ALA A 176 -3.94 -2.71 -19.00
#